data_AF-D2MN01-F1
#
_entry.id   AF-D2MN01-F1
#
_cell.length_a   1.000
_cell.length_b   1.000
_cell.length_c   1.000
_cell.angle_alpha   90.00
_cell.angle_beta   90.00
_cell.angle_gamma   90.00
#
_symmetry.space_group_name_H-M   'P 1'
#
loop_
_entity.id
_entity.type
_entity.pdbx_description
1 polymer ?
#
loop_
_entity_poly.entity_id
_entity_poly.type
_entity_poly.pdbx_seq_one_letter_code
_entity_poly.pdbx_strand_id
1 'polypeptide(L)'
;MIKKYYQSLHSLKYSLVLPGFTFLIFVVAFIRDKRKEPFLTGVLMVLVVLLMILMFFYYLGKIRISKQLKAIENIDEYKKGGMVDQSWILEYRILAYHQGVIQEVLVKDIRSMVVQEGQHGKYTFIFNDSIRMSCQDLSEGRRLLAILLKTNPSIQYTGLTPEGDGRIQSLGGKEYES
;
A
#
# COMPACT_ATOMS: atom_id res chain seq x y z
N MET A 1 -11.78 10.70 1.01
CA MET A 1 -12.00 9.24 0.86
C MET A 1 -10.66 8.51 0.81
N ILE A 2 -9.75 8.89 -0.11
CA ILE A 2 -8.41 8.30 -0.28
C ILE A 2 -7.55 8.36 1.00
N LYS A 3 -7.55 9.49 1.73
CA LYS A 3 -6.86 9.58 3.04
C LYS A 3 -7.30 8.51 4.03
N LYS A 4 -8.62 8.27 4.11
CA LYS A 4 -9.20 7.24 5.00
C LYS A 4 -8.83 5.84 4.50
N TYR A 5 -8.84 5.60 3.20
CA TYR A 5 -8.44 4.33 2.59
C TYR A 5 -7.03 3.90 3.01
N TYR A 6 -6.02 4.76 2.86
CA TYR A 6 -4.64 4.42 3.26
C TYR A 6 -4.48 4.24 4.78
N GLN A 7 -5.20 5.02 5.58
CA GLN A 7 -5.21 4.83 7.03
C GLN A 7 -5.84 3.49 7.42
N SER A 8 -6.92 3.10 6.75
CA SER A 8 -7.56 1.79 6.94
C SER A 8 -6.68 0.64 6.51
N LEU A 9 -5.97 0.74 5.37
CA LEU A 9 -5.01 -0.28 4.93
C LEU A 9 -3.90 -0.52 5.97
N HIS A 10 -3.33 0.57 6.50
CA HIS A 10 -2.33 0.45 7.57
C HIS A 10 -2.92 -0.16 8.84
N SER A 11 -4.15 0.21 9.21
CA SER A 11 -4.83 -0.35 10.37
C SER A 11 -5.14 -1.84 10.19
N LEU A 12 -5.53 -2.28 8.99
CA LEU A 12 -5.86 -3.66 8.69
C LEU A 12 -4.68 -4.60 8.95
N LYS A 13 -3.46 -4.17 8.60
CA LYS A 13 -2.22 -4.93 8.84
C LYS A 13 -2.02 -5.31 10.32
N TYR A 14 -2.48 -4.47 11.24
CA TYR A 14 -2.34 -4.67 12.69
C TYR A 14 -3.63 -5.11 13.38
N SER A 15 -4.74 -5.20 12.63
CA SER A 15 -6.08 -5.44 13.17
C SER A 15 -6.24 -6.77 13.89
N LEU A 16 -5.48 -7.80 13.48
CA LEU A 16 -5.49 -9.12 14.12
C LEU A 16 -4.40 -9.24 15.20
N VAL A 17 -3.21 -8.67 14.92
CA VAL A 17 -2.03 -8.80 15.79
C VAL A 17 -2.21 -8.04 17.10
N LEU A 18 -2.67 -6.77 17.06
CA LEU A 18 -2.79 -5.96 18.28
C LEU A 18 -3.84 -6.51 19.26
N PRO A 19 -5.07 -6.84 18.83
CA PRO A 19 -6.04 -7.49 19.72
C PRO A 19 -5.57 -8.87 20.18
N GLY A 20 -4.92 -9.65 19.31
CA GLY A 20 -4.37 -10.96 19.66
C GLY A 20 -3.36 -10.89 20.80
N PHE A 21 -2.40 -9.95 20.74
CA PHE A 21 -1.44 -9.72 21.82
C PHE A 21 -2.13 -9.20 23.10
N THR A 22 -3.10 -8.31 22.96
CA THR A 22 -3.86 -7.77 24.10
C THR A 22 -4.60 -8.90 24.83
N PHE A 23 -5.25 -9.79 24.08
CA PHE A 23 -5.93 -10.95 24.64
C PHE A 23 -4.96 -11.92 25.29
N LEU A 24 -3.81 -12.20 24.66
CA LEU A 24 -2.77 -13.06 25.23
C LEU A 24 -2.25 -12.51 26.57
N ILE A 25 -1.99 -11.20 26.65
CA ILE A 25 -1.60 -10.53 27.90
C ILE A 25 -2.68 -10.73 28.96
N PHE A 26 -3.95 -10.56 28.59
CA PHE A 26 -5.07 -10.75 29.51
C PHE A 26 -5.17 -12.19 30.04
N VAL A 27 -5.01 -13.19 29.16
CA VAL A 27 -5.00 -14.60 29.54
C VAL A 27 -3.86 -14.92 30.50
N VAL A 28 -2.64 -14.45 30.21
CA VAL A 28 -1.48 -14.65 31.08
C VAL A 28 -1.66 -13.94 32.43
N ALA A 29 -2.23 -12.73 32.42
CA ALA A 29 -2.55 -12.00 33.65
C ALA A 29 -3.57 -12.77 34.51
N PHE A 30 -4.61 -13.32 33.90
CA PHE A 30 -5.62 -14.12 34.59
C PHE A 30 -5.04 -15.40 35.19
N ILE A 31 -4.20 -16.13 34.45
CA ILE A 31 -3.55 -17.35 34.95
C ILE A 31 -2.59 -17.00 36.11
N ARG A 32 -1.86 -15.89 35.99
CA ARG A 32 -0.98 -15.38 37.05
C ARG A 32 -1.77 -15.11 38.33
N ASP A 33 -2.92 -14.46 38.23
CA ASP A 33 -3.78 -14.18 39.39
C ASP A 33 -4.20 -15.46 40.13
N LYS A 34 -4.51 -16.53 39.38
CA LYS A 34 -4.87 -17.83 39.94
C LYS A 34 -3.71 -18.62 40.52
N ARG A 35 -2.55 -18.67 39.85
CA ARG A 35 -1.42 -19.54 40.21
C ARG A 35 -0.36 -18.86 41.08
N LYS A 36 -0.28 -17.53 41.06
CA LYS A 36 0.70 -16.69 41.80
C LYS A 36 2.18 -17.04 41.56
N GLU A 37 2.49 -17.72 40.46
CA GLU A 37 3.87 -18.09 40.14
C GLU A 37 4.69 -16.87 39.68
N PRO A 38 5.93 -16.70 40.18
CA PRO A 38 6.77 -15.55 39.84
C PRO A 38 7.18 -15.55 38.36
N PHE A 39 7.35 -16.73 37.75
CA PHE A 39 7.68 -16.89 36.33
C PHE A 39 6.67 -16.20 35.40
N LEU A 40 5.37 -16.30 35.72
CA LEU A 40 4.29 -15.67 34.93
C LEU A 40 4.36 -14.14 34.94
N THR A 41 4.95 -13.55 36.00
CA THR A 41 5.20 -12.10 36.06
C THR A 41 6.25 -11.69 35.03
N GLY A 42 7.31 -12.49 34.87
CA GLY A 42 8.33 -12.26 33.85
C GLY A 42 7.77 -12.36 32.43
N VAL A 43 6.98 -13.40 32.15
CA VAL A 43 6.30 -13.57 30.85
C VAL A 43 5.37 -12.39 30.54
N LEU A 44 4.58 -11.94 31.52
CA LEU A 44 3.70 -10.80 31.37
C LEU A 44 4.48 -9.52 31.00
N MET A 45 5.59 -9.23 31.70
CA MET A 45 6.42 -8.07 31.39
C MET A 45 6.95 -8.11 29.96
N VAL A 46 7.45 -9.27 29.50
CA VAL A 46 7.94 -9.44 28.13
C VAL A 46 6.82 -9.18 27.12
N LEU A 47 5.62 -9.73 27.33
CA LEU A 47 4.48 -9.52 26.44
C LEU A 47 4.05 -8.04 26.38
N VAL A 48 4.06 -7.33 27.50
CA VAL A 48 3.76 -5.89 27.56
C VAL A 48 4.81 -5.08 26.80
N VAL A 49 6.10 -5.39 26.97
CA VAL A 49 7.17 -4.73 26.21
C VAL A 49 7.03 -4.98 24.70
N LEU A 50 6.74 -6.22 24.29
CA LEU A 50 6.48 -6.54 22.88
C LEU A 50 5.27 -5.78 22.34
N LEU A 51 4.18 -5.68 23.10
CA LEU A 51 3.01 -4.89 22.70
C LEU A 51 3.37 -3.41 22.54
N MET A 52 4.15 -2.82 23.46
CA MET A 52 4.61 -1.44 23.34
C MET A 52 5.44 -1.22 22.07
N ILE A 53 6.36 -2.13 21.75
CA ILE A 53 7.15 -2.07 20.51
C ILE A 53 6.25 -2.15 19.28
N LEU A 54 5.27 -3.06 19.27
CA LEU A 54 4.31 -3.18 18.17
C LEU A 54 3.47 -1.91 17.99
N MET A 55 2.98 -1.33 19.10
CA MET A 55 2.24 -0.07 19.08
C MET A 55 3.13 1.08 18.56
N PHE A 56 4.39 1.14 18.98
CA PHE A 56 5.34 2.14 18.50
C PHE A 56 5.49 2.10 16.97
N PHE A 57 5.72 0.91 16.39
CA PHE A 57 5.79 0.75 14.93
C PHE A 57 4.45 1.09 14.24
N TYR A 58 3.32 0.70 14.83
CA TYR A 58 2.00 1.04 14.32
C TYR A 58 1.81 2.56 14.22
N TYR A 59 2.09 3.30 15.29
CA TYR A 59 1.93 4.75 15.32
C TYR A 59 2.94 5.47 14.42
N LEU A 60 4.20 5.02 14.37
CA LEU A 60 5.19 5.56 13.43
C LEU A 60 4.72 5.45 11.98
N GLY A 61 4.20 4.29 11.58
CA GLY A 61 3.65 4.09 10.25
C GLY A 61 2.45 5.01 9.98
N LYS A 62 1.54 5.15 10.94
CA LYS A 62 0.38 6.04 10.85
C LYS A 62 0.79 7.51 10.66
N ILE A 63 1.80 7.96 11.40
CA ILE A 63 2.36 9.32 11.27
C ILE A 63 3.01 9.51 9.90
N ARG A 64 3.81 8.53 9.43
CA ARG A 64 4.46 8.58 8.12
C ARG A 64 3.44 8.72 6.99
N ILE A 65 2.42 7.87 6.96
CA ILE A 65 1.33 7.94 5.98
C ILE A 65 0.62 9.29 6.06
N SER A 66 0.33 9.78 7.26
CA SER A 66 -0.30 11.09 7.42
C SER A 66 0.56 12.23 6.91
N LYS A 67 1.89 12.18 7.08
CA LYS A 67 2.81 13.19 6.54
C LYS A 67 2.86 13.15 5.02
N GLN A 68 3.00 11.96 4.44
CA GLN A 68 3.00 11.77 2.99
C GLN A 68 1.68 12.26 2.36
N LEU A 69 0.53 11.92 2.95
CA LEU A 69 -0.78 12.38 2.49
C LEU A 69 -1.02 13.89 2.64
N LYS A 70 -0.28 14.57 3.52
CA LYS A 70 -0.33 16.02 3.67
C LYS A 70 0.57 16.74 2.65
N ALA A 71 1.63 16.09 2.20
CA ALA A 71 2.54 16.64 1.20
C ALA A 71 1.94 16.67 -0.22
N ILE A 72 0.90 15.86 -0.46
CA ILE A 72 0.18 15.83 -1.73
C ILE A 72 -0.76 17.04 -1.82
N GLU A 73 -0.53 17.87 -2.83
CA GLU A 73 -1.21 19.15 -3.01
C GLU A 73 -2.73 19.01 -3.19
N ASN A 74 -3.17 18.08 -4.06
CA ASN A 74 -4.60 17.90 -4.34
C ASN A 74 -5.01 16.41 -4.40
N ILE A 75 -5.16 15.81 -3.22
CA ILE A 75 -5.51 14.39 -3.13
C ILE A 75 -6.93 14.08 -3.65
N ASP A 76 -7.85 15.04 -3.60
CA ASP A 76 -9.24 14.79 -3.98
C ASP A 76 -9.42 14.67 -5.49
N GLU A 77 -8.48 15.19 -6.27
CA GLU A 77 -8.47 15.05 -7.73
C GLU A 77 -8.33 13.59 -8.17
N TYR A 78 -7.58 12.79 -7.42
CA TYR A 78 -7.40 11.36 -7.68
C TYR A 78 -8.72 10.57 -7.64
N LYS A 79 -9.79 11.12 -7.07
CA LYS A 79 -11.13 10.51 -7.16
C LYS A 79 -11.68 10.45 -8.58
N LYS A 80 -11.19 11.31 -9.49
CA LYS A 80 -11.57 11.34 -10.90
C LYS A 80 -10.72 10.40 -11.77
N GLY A 81 -9.64 9.87 -11.20
CA GLY A 81 -8.72 8.98 -11.88
C GLY A 81 -9.13 7.52 -11.81
N GLY A 82 -8.25 6.66 -12.32
CA GLY A 82 -8.35 5.21 -12.21
C GLY A 82 -7.59 4.70 -10.99
N MET A 83 -7.93 3.50 -10.54
CA MET A 83 -7.20 2.82 -9.47
C MET A 83 -6.56 1.54 -10.01
N VAL A 84 -5.31 1.30 -9.67
CA VAL A 84 -4.61 0.03 -9.90
C VAL A 84 -4.16 -0.49 -8.55
N ASP A 85 -4.75 -1.61 -8.13
CA ASP A 85 -4.61 -2.19 -6.78
C ASP A 85 -4.78 -1.16 -5.64
N GLN A 86 -3.69 -0.62 -5.10
CA GLN A 86 -3.68 0.35 -3.99
C GLN A 86 -3.18 1.74 -4.40
N SER A 87 -2.98 1.96 -5.69
CA SER A 87 -2.42 3.18 -6.26
C SER A 87 -3.43 3.89 -7.16
N TRP A 88 -3.35 5.23 -7.23
CA TRP A 88 -4.28 6.05 -7.99
C TRP A 88 -3.59 6.70 -9.18
N ILE A 89 -4.26 6.74 -10.32
CA ILE A 89 -3.66 7.11 -11.60
C ILE A 89 -4.49 8.22 -12.25
N LEU A 90 -3.81 9.33 -12.52
CA LEU A 90 -4.31 10.45 -13.32
C LEU A 90 -3.48 10.54 -14.62
N GLU A 91 -3.91 11.37 -15.57
CA GLU A 91 -3.28 11.42 -16.90
C GLU A 91 -1.82 11.91 -16.83
N TYR A 92 -1.55 12.82 -15.89
CA TYR A 92 -0.26 13.50 -15.76
C TYR A 92 0.51 13.13 -14.50
N ARG A 93 -0.12 12.41 -13.55
CA ARG A 93 0.50 12.05 -12.27
C ARG A 93 -0.04 10.74 -11.70
N ILE A 94 0.80 10.05 -10.94
CA ILE A 94 0.50 8.78 -10.30
C ILE A 94 0.71 8.95 -8.81
N LEU A 95 -0.24 8.45 -8.02
CA LEU A 95 -0.09 8.26 -6.60
C LEU A 95 0.26 6.80 -6.35
N ALA A 96 1.56 6.51 -6.35
CA ALA A 96 2.08 5.17 -6.16
C ALA A 96 2.04 4.79 -4.68
N TYR A 97 1.56 3.58 -4.41
CA TYR A 97 1.58 2.96 -3.10
C TYR A 97 2.29 1.61 -3.14
N HIS A 98 3.22 1.40 -2.22
CA HIS A 98 3.78 0.08 -1.94
C HIS A 98 4.19 -0.04 -0.47
N GLN A 99 3.65 -1.05 0.22
CA GLN A 99 4.03 -1.42 1.60
C GLN A 99 4.07 -0.25 2.61
N GLY A 100 3.09 0.66 2.54
CA GLY A 100 2.99 1.79 3.47
C GLY A 100 3.82 3.01 3.09
N VAL A 101 4.40 3.02 1.89
CA VAL A 101 5.05 4.18 1.28
C VAL A 101 4.13 4.72 0.19
N ILE A 102 3.77 6.00 0.31
CA ILE A 102 2.99 6.75 -0.68
C ILE A 102 3.91 7.78 -1.32
N GLN A 103 3.94 7.82 -2.66
CA GLN A 103 4.72 8.78 -3.44
C GLN A 103 3.89 9.30 -4.60
N GLU A 104 3.89 10.61 -4.80
CA GLU A 104 3.34 11.25 -6.00
C GLU A 104 4.46 11.39 -7.03
N VAL A 105 4.21 10.96 -8.27
CA VAL A 105 5.16 11.07 -9.38
C VAL A 105 4.44 11.62 -10.60
N LEU A 106 5.07 12.57 -11.30
CA LEU A 106 4.55 13.07 -12.57
C LEU A 106 4.92 12.09 -13.68
N VAL A 107 3.97 11.79 -14.57
CA VAL A 107 4.17 10.83 -15.66
C VAL A 107 5.33 11.26 -16.58
N LYS A 108 5.52 12.56 -16.77
CA LYS A 108 6.64 13.13 -17.52
C LYS A 108 8.02 12.84 -16.92
N ASP A 109 8.09 12.60 -15.61
CA ASP A 109 9.35 12.37 -14.90
C ASP A 109 9.72 10.88 -14.85
N ILE A 110 8.83 10.01 -15.32
CA ILE A 110 9.08 8.58 -15.46
C ILE A 110 9.97 8.36 -16.69
N ARG A 111 11.14 7.75 -16.47
CA ARG A 111 12.12 7.42 -17.52
C ARG A 111 12.14 5.93 -17.79
N SER A 112 12.00 5.12 -16.75
CA SER A 112 12.00 3.65 -16.85
C SER A 112 10.81 3.05 -16.12
N MET A 113 10.30 1.93 -16.64
CA MET A 113 9.28 1.10 -16.02
C MET A 113 9.66 -0.38 -16.15
N VAL A 114 9.85 -1.06 -15.03
CA VAL A 114 10.13 -2.49 -14.98
C VAL A 114 9.05 -3.20 -14.19
N VAL A 115 8.67 -4.39 -14.64
CA VAL A 115 7.77 -5.28 -13.90
C VAL A 115 8.56 -6.40 -13.28
N GLN A 116 8.32 -6.63 -12.00
CA GLN A 116 8.84 -7.80 -11.29
C GLN A 116 7.67 -8.61 -10.76
N GLU A 117 7.74 -9.93 -10.97
CA GLU A 117 6.84 -10.86 -10.30
C GLU A 117 7.27 -10.99 -8.84
N GLY A 118 6.35 -10.70 -7.94
CA GLY A 118 6.51 -10.84 -6.51
C GLY A 118 5.92 -12.15 -5.99
N GLN A 119 5.84 -12.27 -4.67
CA GLN A 119 5.25 -13.45 -4.03
C GLN A 119 3.72 -13.51 -4.25
N HIS A 120 3.20 -14.74 -4.35
CA HIS A 120 1.77 -15.03 -4.49
C HIS A 120 1.11 -14.46 -5.76
N GLY A 121 1.83 -14.43 -6.89
CA GLY A 121 1.29 -14.00 -8.19
C GLY A 121 0.99 -12.51 -8.28
N LYS A 122 1.52 -11.69 -7.35
CA LYS A 122 1.40 -10.23 -7.41
C LYS A 122 2.56 -9.64 -8.19
N TYR A 123 2.28 -8.65 -9.02
CA TYR A 123 3.32 -7.93 -9.75
C TYR A 123 3.65 -6.61 -9.06
N THR A 124 4.91 -6.18 -9.19
CA THR A 124 5.36 -4.86 -8.72
C THR A 124 5.92 -4.08 -9.90
N PHE A 125 5.34 -2.91 -10.17
CA PHE A 125 5.93 -1.92 -11.07
C PHE A 125 6.97 -1.11 -10.33
N ILE A 126 8.13 -0.96 -10.97
CA ILE A 126 9.23 -0.16 -10.49
C ILE A 126 9.47 0.94 -11.51
N PHE A 127 9.23 2.19 -11.12
CA PHE A 127 9.55 3.36 -11.92
C PHE A 127 10.83 4.02 -11.42
N ASN A 128 11.71 4.41 -12.33
CA ASN A 128 12.98 5.08 -12.02
C ASN A 128 13.75 4.38 -10.88
N ASP A 129 13.73 3.05 -10.89
CA ASP A 129 14.39 2.14 -9.92
C ASP A 129 13.98 2.26 -8.44
N SER A 130 13.11 3.19 -8.09
CA SER A 130 12.85 3.60 -6.71
C SER A 130 11.37 3.64 -6.34
N ILE A 131 10.51 4.03 -7.29
CA ILE A 131 9.08 4.21 -7.05
C ILE A 131 8.40 2.89 -7.33
N ARG A 132 7.72 2.33 -6.32
CA ARG A 132 7.10 1.02 -6.42
C ARG A 132 5.59 1.12 -6.35
N MET A 133 4.93 0.29 -7.13
CA MET A 133 3.48 0.15 -7.15
C MET A 133 3.11 -1.33 -7.27
N SER A 134 2.19 -1.80 -6.43
CA SER A 134 1.64 -3.15 -6.56
C SER A 134 0.59 -3.24 -7.66
N CYS A 135 0.49 -4.41 -8.27
CA CYS A 135 -0.49 -4.75 -9.28
C CYS A 135 -0.97 -6.19 -9.09
N GLN A 136 -2.25 -6.44 -9.29
CA GLN A 136 -2.83 -7.78 -9.13
C GLN A 136 -2.66 -8.62 -10.39
N ASP A 137 -2.74 -8.00 -11.56
CA ASP A 137 -2.65 -8.69 -12.84
C ASP A 137 -1.69 -7.96 -13.80
N LEU A 138 -1.00 -8.74 -14.63
CA LEU A 138 -0.15 -8.25 -15.70
C LEU A 138 -0.98 -7.50 -16.76
N SER A 139 -2.25 -7.88 -16.98
CA SER A 139 -3.16 -7.18 -17.90
C SER A 139 -3.40 -5.71 -17.51
N GLU A 140 -3.61 -5.43 -16.22
CA GLU A 140 -3.72 -4.06 -15.69
C GLU A 140 -2.42 -3.27 -15.92
N GLY A 141 -1.28 -3.94 -15.82
CA GLY A 141 0.03 -3.37 -16.15
C GLY A 141 0.20 -2.96 -17.60
N ARG A 142 -0.32 -3.76 -18.53
CA ARG A 142 -0.27 -3.46 -19.96
C ARG A 142 -1.13 -2.26 -20.33
N ARG A 143 -2.33 -2.16 -19.74
CA ARG A 143 -3.23 -1.00 -19.89
C ARG A 143 -2.65 0.25 -19.31
N LEU A 144 -2.04 0.13 -18.12
CA LEU A 144 -1.31 1.23 -17.51
C LEU A 144 -0.17 1.72 -18.41
N LEU A 145 0.67 0.82 -18.93
CA LEU A 145 1.77 1.19 -19.81
C LEU A 145 1.26 1.94 -21.06
N ALA A 146 0.14 1.51 -21.65
CA ALA A 146 -0.48 2.21 -22.78
C ALA A 146 -0.90 3.65 -22.43
N ILE A 147 -1.46 3.87 -21.23
CA ILE A 147 -1.82 5.21 -20.74
C ILE A 147 -0.56 6.08 -20.53
N LEU A 148 0.47 5.51 -19.92
CA LEU A 148 1.71 6.24 -19.64
C LEU A 148 2.43 6.65 -20.93
N LEU A 149 2.47 5.78 -21.94
CA LEU A 149 3.09 6.07 -23.24
C LEU A 149 2.36 7.18 -24.02
N LYS A 150 1.05 7.37 -23.80
CA LYS A 150 0.30 8.45 -24.43
C LYS A 150 0.75 9.83 -23.92
N THR A 151 1.01 9.94 -22.62
CA THR A 151 1.47 11.19 -22.00
C THR A 151 2.99 11.35 -22.11
N ASN A 152 3.73 10.24 -22.05
CA ASN A 152 5.19 10.22 -22.11
C ASN A 152 5.70 9.06 -22.99
N PRO A 153 5.85 9.30 -24.30
CA PRO A 153 6.32 8.28 -25.26
C PRO A 153 7.78 7.85 -25.05
N SER A 154 8.55 8.56 -24.23
CA SER A 154 9.98 8.32 -24.03
C SER A 154 10.30 7.29 -22.95
N ILE A 155 9.29 6.72 -22.29
CA ILE A 155 9.46 5.72 -21.22
C ILE A 155 10.10 4.46 -21.79
N GLN A 156 11.22 4.05 -21.21
CA GLN A 156 11.81 2.75 -21.46
C GLN A 156 11.11 1.70 -20.59
N TYR A 157 10.62 0.63 -21.20
CA TYR A 157 9.92 -0.43 -20.47
C TYR A 157 10.51 -1.81 -20.74
N THR A 158 10.44 -2.69 -19.75
CA THR A 158 10.93 -4.07 -19.85
C THR A 158 9.95 -5.03 -19.20
N GLY A 159 9.67 -6.15 -19.87
CA GLY A 159 8.77 -7.19 -19.36
C GLY A 159 7.27 -6.94 -19.58
N LEU A 160 6.89 -5.96 -20.41
CA LEU A 160 5.50 -5.69 -20.80
C LEU A 160 5.38 -5.32 -22.27
N THR A 161 4.19 -5.59 -22.82
CA THR A 161 3.70 -5.05 -24.09
C THR A 161 2.48 -4.18 -23.81
N PRO A 162 2.41 -2.91 -24.26
CA PRO A 162 1.24 -2.08 -24.03
C PRO A 162 0.00 -2.68 -24.70
N GLU A 163 -1.15 -2.62 -24.02
CA GLU A 163 -2.41 -3.21 -24.49
C GLU A 163 -3.59 -2.30 -24.09
N GLY A 164 -4.61 -2.16 -24.93
CA GLY A 164 -5.79 -1.33 -24.68
C GLY A 164 -5.77 0.03 -25.38
N ASP A 165 -6.74 0.89 -25.03
CA ASP A 165 -7.02 2.17 -25.70
C ASP A 165 -6.24 3.38 -25.13
N GLY A 166 -5.43 3.15 -24.10
CA GLY A 166 -4.66 4.20 -23.42
C GLY A 166 -5.54 5.21 -22.67
N ARG A 167 -6.76 4.85 -22.27
CA ARG A 167 -7.64 5.69 -21.46
C ARG A 167 -7.67 5.25 -20.01
N ILE A 168 -7.76 6.20 -19.09
CA ILE A 168 -7.86 5.91 -17.65
C ILE A 168 -9.11 5.11 -17.30
N GLN A 169 -10.20 5.26 -18.07
CA GLN A 169 -11.42 4.47 -17.87
C GLN A 169 -11.23 2.97 -18.11
N SER A 170 -10.14 2.56 -18.78
CA SER A 170 -9.78 1.15 -18.98
C SER A 170 -9.08 0.50 -17.77
N LEU A 171 -8.69 1.32 -16.77
CA LEU A 171 -8.08 0.88 -15.51
C LEU A 171 -9.15 0.50 -14.49
N GLY A 172 -8.96 -0.64 -13.84
CA GLY A 172 -9.97 -1.25 -12.99
C GLY A 172 -11.02 -1.94 -13.85
N GLY A 173 -10.95 -3.27 -13.92
CA GLY A 173 -11.94 -4.09 -14.61
C GLY A 173 -13.32 -3.95 -13.98
N LYS A 174 -14.03 -2.89 -14.34
CA LYS A 174 -15.49 -2.77 -14.34
C LYS A 174 -15.84 -1.92 -15.54
N GLU A 175 -16.11 -2.60 -16.65
CA GLU A 175 -17.23 -2.17 -17.49
C GLU A 175 -18.40 -1.97 -16.52
N TYR A 176 -18.72 -0.71 -16.24
CA TYR A 176 -20.05 -0.38 -15.74
C TYR A 176 -20.97 -0.68 -16.92
N GLU A 177 -21.43 -1.93 -17.01
CA GLU A 177 -22.62 -2.23 -17.78
C GLU A 177 -23.76 -1.39 -17.18
N SER A 178 -24.35 -0.64 -18.10
CA SER A 178 -25.45 0.32 -17.99
C SER A 178 -26.65 -0.19 -17.20
#